data_AF-N6Y943-F1
#
_entry.id   AF-N6Y943-F1
#
_cell.length_a   1.000
_cell.length_b   1.000
_cell.length_c   1.000
_cell.angle_alpha   90.00
_cell.angle_beta   90.00
_cell.angle_gamma   90.00
#
_symmetry.space_group_name_H-M   'P 1'
#
loop_
_entity.id
_entity.type
_entity.pdbx_description
1 polymer ?
#
loop_
_entity_poly.entity_id
_entity_poly.type
_entity_poly.pdbx_seq_one_letter_code
_entity_poly.pdbx_strand_id
1 'polypeptide(L)'
;MIAGAVGTVLAFAAGSALAAAPADWSKVAAKDITLFYPGVSPLEWIQKGTEHGGARALKKGETCADCHHEEAADMGKKMASGQKIEPSPIAGKAAFIPVKVQAAHDGANLYLRFSWKQPAASGAAKMDDKNPVKIAFMLESGGKVELADQAGCWATCHQDSRTMPGAADTKTKYVKGASLAEGKFYDLYQWRSGEKKGFDGHVAESRVMEGGTALVSAEGKQDGDNWTVVFTRKLAGGQGDVALEAGKTYNFGFAIHDDSAAGRFHHVSLGYKLGIDAQADITAAKQ
;
A
#
# COMPACT_ATOMS: atom_id res chain seq x y z
N MET A 1 54.38 -17.30 46.98
CA MET A 1 52.91 -17.20 47.12
C MET A 1 52.39 -16.38 45.96
N ILE A 2 51.34 -16.88 45.31
CA ILE A 2 50.92 -16.57 43.94
C ILE A 2 50.23 -15.20 43.85
N ALA A 3 50.61 -14.41 42.84
CA ALA A 3 49.94 -13.17 42.45
C ALA A 3 48.65 -13.49 41.68
N GLY A 4 47.51 -12.98 42.13
CA GLY A 4 46.22 -13.10 41.45
C GLY A 4 45.81 -11.78 40.84
N ALA A 5 45.89 -11.67 39.50
CA ALA A 5 45.34 -10.56 38.74
C ALA A 5 43.82 -10.73 38.60
N VAL A 6 43.05 -9.75 39.07
CA VAL A 6 41.60 -9.68 38.86
C VAL A 6 41.36 -9.00 37.51
N GLY A 7 40.98 -9.79 36.51
CA GLY A 7 40.55 -9.29 35.20
C GLY A 7 39.08 -8.91 35.23
N THR A 8 38.77 -7.63 35.04
CA THR A 8 37.41 -7.13 34.87
C THR A 8 36.93 -7.43 33.45
N VAL A 9 36.02 -8.39 33.30
CA VAL A 9 35.32 -8.64 32.03
C VAL A 9 34.21 -7.61 31.89
N LEU A 10 34.41 -6.61 31.03
CA LEU A 10 33.36 -5.73 30.54
C LEU A 10 32.51 -6.50 29.52
N ALA A 11 31.37 -7.02 29.97
CA ALA A 11 30.34 -7.56 29.09
C ALA A 11 29.67 -6.38 28.35
N PHE A 12 29.98 -6.25 27.05
CA PHE A 12 29.17 -5.44 26.16
C PHE A 12 27.80 -6.11 26.01
N ALA A 13 26.79 -5.61 26.72
CA ALA A 13 25.41 -5.85 26.37
C ALA A 13 25.16 -5.16 25.02
N ALA A 14 25.14 -5.94 23.94
CA ALA A 14 24.59 -5.49 22.66
C ALA A 14 23.10 -5.27 22.86
N GLY A 15 22.74 -4.06 23.31
CA GLY A 15 21.35 -3.62 23.34
C GLY A 15 20.82 -3.63 21.91
N SER A 16 19.77 -4.39 21.66
CA SER A 16 18.99 -4.32 20.44
C SER A 16 18.64 -2.84 20.22
N ALA A 17 19.24 -2.20 19.22
CA ALA A 17 18.82 -0.87 18.83
C ALA A 17 17.32 -0.96 18.49
N LEU A 18 16.48 -0.27 19.27
CA LEU A 18 15.06 -0.18 18.99
C LEU A 18 14.89 0.43 17.60
N ALA A 19 14.03 -0.16 16.77
CA ALA A 19 13.70 0.42 15.47
C ALA A 19 13.23 1.87 15.66
N ALA A 20 13.89 2.81 14.99
CA ALA A 20 13.60 4.23 15.11
C ALA A 20 13.52 4.83 13.71
N ALA A 21 12.34 5.32 13.35
CA ALA A 21 12.15 6.06 12.11
C ALA A 21 13.10 7.27 12.04
N PRO A 22 13.44 7.75 10.83
CA PRO A 22 14.28 8.93 10.67
C PRO A 22 13.82 10.10 11.56
N ALA A 23 14.72 10.63 12.39
CA ALA A 23 14.42 11.74 13.28
C ALA A 23 14.07 13.02 12.50
N ASP A 24 14.62 13.16 11.30
CA ASP A 24 14.39 14.27 10.39
C ASP A 24 14.01 13.77 8.99
N TRP A 25 12.71 13.71 8.73
CA TRP A 25 12.16 13.34 7.42
C TRP A 25 12.44 14.37 6.32
N SER A 26 12.90 15.59 6.62
CA SER A 26 13.19 16.57 5.57
C SER A 26 14.36 16.17 4.67
N LYS A 27 15.22 15.26 5.15
CA LYS A 27 16.38 14.73 4.41
C LYS A 27 16.04 13.50 3.56
N VAL A 28 14.86 12.92 3.75
CA VAL A 28 14.41 11.74 2.99
C VAL A 28 13.70 12.22 1.73
N ALA A 29 14.13 11.73 0.57
CA ALA A 29 13.51 12.08 -0.70
C ALA A 29 12.00 11.79 -0.68
N ALA A 30 11.23 12.74 -1.18
CA ALA A 30 9.78 12.65 -1.22
C ALA A 30 9.28 12.46 -2.66
N LYS A 31 8.32 11.56 -2.83
CA LYS A 31 7.58 11.36 -4.07
C LYS A 31 6.13 11.76 -3.83
N ASP A 32 5.60 12.66 -4.66
CA ASP A 32 4.18 12.97 -4.66
C ASP A 32 3.44 11.98 -5.57
N ILE A 33 2.43 11.30 -5.02
CA ILE A 33 1.61 10.30 -5.70
C ILE A 33 0.15 10.69 -5.57
N THR A 34 -0.55 10.72 -6.71
CA THR A 34 -1.99 11.00 -6.75
C THR A 34 -2.77 9.69 -6.60
N LEU A 35 -3.45 9.52 -5.47
CA LEU A 35 -4.50 8.52 -5.35
C LEU A 35 -5.76 9.02 -6.03
N PHE A 36 -6.47 8.18 -6.77
CA PHE A 36 -7.74 8.57 -7.41
C PHE A 36 -8.87 7.61 -7.04
N TYR A 37 -10.10 8.12 -7.09
CA TYR A 37 -11.28 7.29 -6.90
C TYR A 37 -11.53 6.43 -8.15
N PRO A 38 -11.42 5.09 -8.07
CA PRO A 38 -11.35 4.24 -9.28
C PRO A 38 -12.73 3.83 -9.80
N GLY A 39 -13.83 4.13 -9.09
CA GLY A 39 -15.15 3.62 -9.41
C GLY A 39 -15.19 2.08 -9.45
N VAL A 40 -15.80 1.52 -10.49
CA VAL A 40 -15.92 0.08 -10.75
C VAL A 40 -14.96 -0.30 -11.89
N SER A 41 -13.65 -0.22 -11.64
CA SER A 41 -12.58 -0.56 -12.60
C SER A 41 -11.77 -1.82 -12.22
N PRO A 42 -12.42 -3.00 -12.14
CA PRO A 42 -11.70 -4.24 -11.86
C PRO A 42 -10.87 -4.68 -13.08
N LEU A 43 -9.96 -5.65 -12.87
CA LEU A 43 -9.12 -6.17 -13.95
C LEU A 43 -9.91 -6.72 -15.14
N GLU A 44 -11.08 -7.32 -14.89
CA GLU A 44 -11.93 -7.86 -15.95
C GLU A 44 -12.45 -6.77 -16.88
N TRP A 45 -12.71 -5.56 -16.36
CA TRP A 45 -13.09 -4.41 -17.16
C TRP A 45 -11.89 -3.84 -17.92
N ILE A 46 -10.74 -3.69 -17.24
CA ILE A 46 -9.49 -3.17 -17.84
C ILE A 46 -9.04 -4.01 -19.04
N GLN A 47 -9.23 -5.33 -18.95
CA GLN A 47 -8.86 -6.31 -19.97
C GLN A 47 -9.97 -6.55 -21.00
N LYS A 48 -11.13 -5.91 -20.87
CA LYS A 48 -12.20 -5.99 -21.86
C LYS A 48 -11.98 -4.95 -22.96
N GLY A 49 -11.30 -5.35 -24.03
CA GLY A 49 -10.88 -4.48 -25.13
C GLY A 49 -11.96 -3.59 -25.77
N THR A 50 -13.23 -3.99 -25.68
CA THR A 50 -14.38 -3.20 -26.17
C THR A 50 -14.80 -2.06 -25.24
N GLU A 51 -14.37 -2.09 -23.97
CA GLU A 51 -14.75 -1.13 -22.93
C GLU A 51 -13.56 -0.35 -22.37
N HIS A 52 -12.37 -0.96 -22.39
CA HIS A 52 -11.11 -0.35 -22.01
C HIS A 52 -9.95 -0.90 -22.87
N GLY A 53 -9.00 -0.03 -23.27
CA GLY A 53 -7.87 -0.41 -24.13
C GLY A 53 -6.76 -1.22 -23.45
N GLY A 54 -6.88 -1.44 -22.14
CA GLY A 54 -5.82 -2.00 -21.28
C GLY A 54 -5.35 -3.39 -21.71
N ALA A 55 -6.23 -4.24 -22.25
CA ALA A 55 -5.85 -5.58 -22.72
C ALA A 55 -4.67 -5.58 -23.70
N ARG A 56 -4.67 -4.64 -24.66
CA ARG A 56 -3.62 -4.53 -25.67
C ARG A 56 -2.31 -4.02 -25.07
N ALA A 57 -2.40 -3.03 -24.19
CA ALA A 57 -1.24 -2.42 -23.52
C ALA A 57 -0.56 -3.42 -22.59
N LEU A 58 -1.32 -4.08 -21.70
CA LEU A 58 -0.81 -5.09 -20.77
C LEU A 58 -0.11 -6.26 -21.47
N LYS A 59 -0.67 -6.73 -22.61
CA LYS A 59 -0.06 -7.79 -23.41
C LYS A 59 1.30 -7.39 -24.01
N LYS A 60 1.54 -6.10 -24.22
CA LYS A 60 2.83 -5.57 -24.70
C LYS A 60 3.82 -5.28 -23.56
N GLY A 61 3.41 -5.48 -22.31
CA GLY A 61 4.21 -5.14 -21.14
C GLY A 61 4.12 -3.68 -20.71
N GLU A 62 3.22 -2.88 -21.31
CA GLU A 62 2.96 -1.51 -20.88
C GLU A 62 2.25 -1.53 -19.52
N THR A 63 2.61 -0.59 -18.63
CA THR A 63 2.00 -0.44 -17.31
C THR A 63 0.76 0.45 -17.37
N CYS A 64 -0.08 0.41 -16.33
CA CYS A 64 -1.17 1.38 -16.20
C CYS A 64 -0.65 2.83 -16.15
N ALA A 65 0.52 3.04 -15.54
CA ALA A 65 1.13 4.36 -15.41
C ALA A 65 1.61 4.92 -16.74
N ASP A 66 2.06 4.08 -17.68
CA ASP A 66 2.52 4.50 -19.01
C ASP A 66 1.45 5.28 -19.79
N CYS A 67 0.18 5.01 -19.51
CA CYS A 67 -0.96 5.71 -20.13
C CYS A 67 -1.61 6.75 -19.21
N HIS A 68 -1.60 6.55 -17.88
CA HIS A 68 -2.48 7.28 -16.97
C HIS A 68 -1.76 8.12 -15.89
N HIS A 69 -0.43 8.22 -15.88
CA HIS A 69 0.29 8.90 -14.80
C HIS A 69 -0.11 10.38 -14.62
N GLU A 70 -0.40 11.09 -15.72
CA GLU A 70 -0.83 12.50 -15.68
C GLU A 70 -2.36 12.65 -15.55
N GLU A 71 -3.10 11.56 -15.78
CA GLU A 71 -4.56 11.59 -15.86
C GLU A 71 -5.25 11.16 -14.57
N ALA A 72 -4.52 10.65 -13.57
CA ALA A 72 -5.09 10.06 -12.35
C ALA A 72 -6.15 10.96 -11.69
N ALA A 73 -5.88 12.27 -11.55
CA ALA A 73 -6.83 13.21 -10.98
C ALA A 73 -8.09 13.38 -11.83
N ASP A 74 -7.95 13.46 -13.16
CA ASP A 74 -9.06 13.66 -14.08
C ASP A 74 -9.90 12.39 -14.25
N MET A 75 -9.27 11.22 -14.21
CA MET A 75 -9.95 9.95 -14.07
C MET A 75 -10.81 9.96 -12.80
N GLY A 76 -10.23 10.28 -11.64
CA GLY A 76 -10.94 10.38 -10.38
C GLY A 76 -12.18 11.28 -10.44
N LYS A 77 -12.09 12.43 -11.14
CA LYS A 77 -13.24 13.35 -11.33
C LYS A 77 -14.37 12.72 -12.16
N LYS A 78 -14.04 11.97 -13.21
CA LYS A 78 -15.03 11.28 -14.06
C LYS A 78 -15.75 10.18 -13.28
N MET A 79 -15.04 9.42 -12.44
CA MET A 79 -15.66 8.39 -11.62
C MET A 79 -16.46 8.97 -10.45
N ALA A 80 -15.93 9.97 -9.74
CA ALA A 80 -16.61 10.57 -8.59
C ALA A 80 -17.91 11.28 -8.99
N SER A 81 -17.96 11.86 -10.20
CA SER A 81 -19.18 12.49 -10.74
C SER A 81 -20.21 11.50 -11.30
N GLY A 82 -19.87 10.21 -11.43
CA GLY A 82 -20.72 9.23 -12.10
C GLY A 82 -20.68 9.29 -13.63
N GLN A 83 -19.87 10.17 -14.22
CA GLN A 83 -19.73 10.27 -15.69
C GLN A 83 -19.18 8.98 -16.31
N LYS A 84 -18.37 8.21 -15.58
CA LYS A 84 -17.75 6.97 -16.06
C LYS A 84 -17.71 5.93 -14.94
N ILE A 85 -18.15 4.71 -15.25
CA ILE A 85 -17.97 3.47 -14.47
C ILE A 85 -18.24 3.57 -12.96
N GLU A 86 -19.16 4.42 -12.53
CA GLU A 86 -19.62 4.50 -11.15
C GLU A 86 -21.16 4.51 -11.13
N PRO A 87 -21.80 3.36 -10.86
CA PRO A 87 -23.27 3.26 -10.87
C PRO A 87 -23.93 3.90 -9.63
N SER A 88 -23.16 4.23 -8.59
CA SER A 88 -23.69 4.82 -7.35
C SER A 88 -22.75 5.90 -6.83
N PRO A 89 -22.62 7.03 -7.56
CA PRO A 89 -21.71 8.10 -7.18
C PRO A 89 -22.12 8.71 -5.84
N ILE A 90 -21.13 9.01 -5.01
CA ILE A 90 -21.33 9.65 -3.70
C ILE A 90 -21.15 11.16 -3.91
N ALA A 91 -22.24 11.92 -3.74
CA ALA A 91 -22.20 13.37 -3.85
C ALA A 91 -21.15 13.94 -2.88
N GLY A 92 -20.29 14.85 -3.37
CA GLY A 92 -19.22 15.44 -2.56
C GLY A 92 -18.02 14.53 -2.31
N LYS A 93 -17.98 13.30 -2.82
CA LYS A 93 -16.81 12.43 -2.68
C LYS A 93 -15.58 13.05 -3.33
N ALA A 94 -14.48 13.08 -2.58
CA ALA A 94 -13.19 13.49 -3.11
C ALA A 94 -12.83 12.68 -4.36
N ALA A 95 -12.45 13.34 -5.44
CA ALA A 95 -12.08 12.69 -6.69
C ALA A 95 -10.69 12.04 -6.62
N PHE A 96 -9.75 12.69 -5.93
CA PHE A 96 -8.37 12.27 -5.78
C PHE A 96 -7.76 12.84 -4.49
N ILE A 97 -6.66 12.24 -4.04
CA ILE A 97 -5.91 12.64 -2.85
C ILE A 97 -4.43 12.69 -3.23
N PRO A 98 -3.79 13.87 -3.26
CA PRO A 98 -2.33 13.97 -3.37
C PRO A 98 -1.69 13.48 -2.07
N VAL A 99 -0.78 12.50 -2.17
CA VAL A 99 -0.08 11.93 -1.03
C VAL A 99 1.42 12.04 -1.25
N LYS A 100 2.10 12.62 -0.26
CA LYS A 100 3.56 12.61 -0.19
C LYS A 100 4.02 11.30 0.44
N VAL A 101 4.89 10.57 -0.26
CA VAL A 101 5.47 9.30 0.18
C VAL A 101 6.97 9.47 0.35
N GLN A 102 7.49 8.99 1.48
CA GLN A 102 8.92 8.97 1.79
C GLN A 102 9.29 7.58 2.30
N ALA A 103 10.47 7.10 1.92
CA ALA A 103 10.96 5.79 2.31
C ALA A 103 12.42 5.85 2.77
N ALA A 104 12.74 5.11 3.82
CA ALA A 104 14.08 5.03 4.40
C ALA A 104 14.26 3.66 5.08
N HIS A 105 15.49 3.24 5.37
CA HIS A 105 15.73 2.06 6.20
C HIS A 105 16.99 2.21 7.06
N ASP A 106 17.12 1.40 8.10
CA ASP A 106 18.32 1.33 8.96
C ASP A 106 19.19 0.08 8.66
N GLY A 107 18.74 -0.77 7.73
CA GLY A 107 19.36 -2.06 7.38
C GLY A 107 18.74 -3.27 8.09
N ALA A 108 17.87 -3.05 9.08
CA ALA A 108 17.02 -4.07 9.69
C ALA A 108 15.53 -3.82 9.42
N ASN A 109 15.10 -2.56 9.31
CA ASN A 109 13.72 -2.13 9.14
C ASN A 109 13.58 -1.11 8.01
N LEU A 110 12.49 -1.23 7.24
CA LEU A 110 11.97 -0.24 6.32
C LEU A 110 10.98 0.68 7.06
N TYR A 111 11.12 1.98 6.80
CA TYR A 111 10.23 3.04 7.23
C TYR A 111 9.52 3.63 6.01
N LEU A 112 8.18 3.60 6.00
CA LEU A 112 7.35 4.22 4.97
C LEU A 112 6.48 5.29 5.60
N ARG A 113 6.64 6.55 5.16
CA ARG A 113 5.84 7.68 5.62
C ARG A 113 4.92 8.17 4.52
N PHE A 114 3.64 8.24 4.85
CA PHE A 114 2.58 8.80 4.01
C PHE A 114 2.07 10.07 4.66
N SER A 115 1.98 11.16 3.90
CA SER A 115 1.41 12.43 4.39
C SER A 115 0.46 13.02 3.37
N TRP A 116 -0.74 13.41 3.80
CA TRP A 116 -1.75 14.00 2.92
C TRP A 116 -2.64 14.97 3.68
N LYS A 117 -3.29 15.86 2.94
CA LYS A 117 -4.37 16.68 3.48
C LYS A 117 -5.69 15.91 3.40
N GLN A 118 -6.38 15.81 4.53
CA GLN A 118 -7.73 15.29 4.68
C GLN A 118 -8.65 15.96 3.66
N PRO A 119 -9.28 15.21 2.75
CA PRO A 119 -10.29 15.75 1.87
C PRO A 119 -11.52 16.24 2.65
N ALA A 120 -12.27 17.15 2.03
CA ALA A 120 -13.55 17.57 2.57
C ALA A 120 -14.50 16.36 2.67
N ALA A 121 -15.22 16.25 3.79
CA ALA A 121 -16.21 15.21 3.98
C ALA A 121 -17.32 15.34 2.91
N SER A 122 -17.78 14.20 2.39
CA SER A 122 -18.86 14.17 1.40
C SER A 122 -20.22 14.50 2.00
N GLY A 123 -20.36 14.32 3.32
CA GLY A 123 -21.64 14.41 4.03
C GLY A 123 -22.51 13.15 3.90
N ALA A 124 -22.02 12.11 3.21
CA ALA A 124 -22.72 10.84 3.09
C ALA A 124 -22.72 10.06 4.42
N ALA A 125 -23.62 9.07 4.51
CA ALA A 125 -23.62 8.14 5.62
C ALA A 125 -22.29 7.38 5.68
N LYS A 126 -21.73 7.29 6.89
CA LYS A 126 -20.48 6.59 7.15
C LYS A 126 -20.66 5.08 6.94
N MET A 127 -19.72 4.47 6.22
CA MET A 127 -19.74 3.02 5.96
C MET A 127 -18.99 2.23 7.03
N ASP A 128 -18.01 2.87 7.68
CA ASP A 128 -17.21 2.34 8.77
C ASP A 128 -17.03 3.44 9.83
N ASP A 129 -18.03 3.60 10.69
CA ASP A 129 -18.07 4.62 11.74
C ASP A 129 -16.85 4.61 12.67
N LYS A 130 -16.21 3.45 12.81
CA LYS A 130 -15.05 3.29 13.69
C LYS A 130 -13.79 3.90 13.09
N ASN A 131 -13.69 3.94 11.76
CA ASN A 131 -12.45 4.31 11.08
C ASN A 131 -12.71 5.46 10.10
N PRO A 132 -12.62 6.72 10.56
CA PRO A 132 -12.62 7.88 9.69
C PRO A 132 -11.63 7.76 8.53
N VAL A 133 -10.47 7.16 8.78
CA VAL A 133 -9.45 6.89 7.77
C VAL A 133 -8.83 5.51 7.96
N LYS A 134 -8.57 4.82 6.84
CA LYS A 134 -7.66 3.67 6.77
C LYS A 134 -6.70 3.89 5.63
N ILE A 135 -5.43 3.51 5.82
CA ILE A 135 -4.45 3.43 4.74
C ILE A 135 -3.90 2.02 4.68
N ALA A 136 -3.75 1.49 3.47
CA ALA A 136 -3.15 0.20 3.24
C ALA A 136 -2.16 0.27 2.09
N PHE A 137 -1.04 -0.43 2.19
CA PHE A 137 -0.12 -0.62 1.08
C PHE A 137 0.12 -2.11 0.84
N MET A 138 0.51 -2.44 -0.38
CA MET A 138 0.90 -3.79 -0.75
C MET A 138 2.30 -3.79 -1.37
N LEU A 139 3.01 -4.89 -1.13
CA LEU A 139 4.28 -5.21 -1.77
C LEU A 139 4.16 -6.53 -2.51
N GLU A 140 4.82 -6.65 -3.66
CA GLU A 140 5.05 -7.95 -4.31
C GLU A 140 6.52 -8.06 -4.71
N SER A 141 7.04 -9.29 -4.61
CA SER A 141 8.46 -9.63 -4.75
C SER A 141 9.12 -9.30 -6.10
N GLY A 142 8.35 -8.91 -7.12
CA GLY A 142 8.77 -8.71 -8.49
C GLY A 142 8.51 -9.96 -9.33
N GLY A 143 7.65 -9.84 -10.32
CA GLY A 143 7.45 -10.83 -11.40
C GLY A 143 6.88 -12.19 -11.00
N LYS A 144 6.50 -12.44 -9.73
CA LYS A 144 5.94 -13.74 -9.31
C LYS A 144 4.44 -13.85 -9.48
N VAL A 145 3.74 -12.75 -9.27
CA VAL A 145 2.30 -12.65 -9.49
C VAL A 145 2.05 -12.14 -10.91
N GLU A 146 1.15 -12.82 -11.62
CA GLU A 146 0.78 -12.45 -12.99
C GLU A 146 0.25 -11.01 -13.02
N LEU A 147 0.73 -10.22 -14.00
CA LEU A 147 0.43 -8.79 -14.17
C LEU A 147 0.89 -7.87 -13.03
N ALA A 148 1.61 -8.35 -12.01
CA ALA A 148 2.04 -7.48 -10.91
C ALA A 148 2.94 -6.34 -11.38
N ASP A 149 3.82 -6.60 -12.36
CA ASP A 149 4.72 -5.59 -12.92
C ASP A 149 3.99 -4.52 -13.74
N GLN A 150 2.89 -4.88 -14.42
CA GLN A 150 2.14 -3.96 -15.26
C GLN A 150 1.00 -3.24 -14.52
N ALA A 151 0.31 -3.96 -13.64
CA ALA A 151 -0.92 -3.52 -12.99
C ALA A 151 -0.72 -3.17 -11.50
N GLY A 152 0.43 -3.49 -10.91
CA GLY A 152 0.66 -3.29 -9.48
C GLY A 152 -0.44 -3.97 -8.66
N CYS A 153 -0.97 -3.26 -7.66
CA CYS A 153 -2.00 -3.79 -6.76
C CYS A 153 -3.37 -4.05 -7.45
N TRP A 154 -3.58 -3.61 -8.70
CA TRP A 154 -4.83 -3.91 -9.44
C TRP A 154 -4.98 -5.38 -9.72
N ALA A 155 -3.88 -6.15 -9.72
CA ALA A 155 -3.95 -7.61 -9.85
C ALA A 155 -4.83 -8.27 -8.79
N THR A 156 -5.11 -7.57 -7.67
CA THR A 156 -5.99 -8.03 -6.59
C THR A 156 -7.45 -7.54 -6.69
N CYS A 157 -7.78 -6.75 -7.72
CA CYS A 157 -9.06 -6.07 -7.87
C CYS A 157 -9.95 -6.78 -8.90
N HIS A 158 -11.03 -7.40 -8.42
CA HIS A 158 -11.94 -8.22 -9.23
C HIS A 158 -13.38 -7.72 -9.17
N GLN A 159 -14.13 -7.94 -10.24
CA GLN A 159 -15.56 -7.59 -10.31
C GLN A 159 -16.41 -8.29 -9.24
N ASP A 160 -15.97 -9.47 -8.78
CA ASP A 160 -16.68 -10.27 -7.77
C ASP A 160 -16.22 -9.98 -6.34
N SER A 161 -15.32 -9.00 -6.14
CA SER A 161 -14.90 -8.58 -4.80
C SER A 161 -16.08 -7.96 -4.04
N ARG A 162 -16.22 -8.27 -2.74
CA ARG A 162 -17.30 -7.72 -1.90
C ARG A 162 -17.44 -6.20 -2.09
N THR A 163 -18.68 -5.73 -2.00
CA THR A 163 -19.10 -4.33 -2.24
C THR A 163 -19.06 -3.86 -3.71
N MET A 164 -18.53 -4.66 -4.64
CA MET A 164 -18.74 -4.44 -6.07
C MET A 164 -20.20 -4.72 -6.45
N PRO A 165 -20.75 -4.03 -7.48
CA PRO A 165 -22.11 -4.28 -7.94
C PRO A 165 -22.31 -5.76 -8.30
N GLY A 166 -23.27 -6.42 -7.65
CA GLY A 166 -23.61 -7.83 -7.89
C GLY A 166 -22.69 -8.87 -7.22
N ALA A 167 -21.68 -8.45 -6.46
CA ALA A 167 -20.80 -9.36 -5.73
C ALA A 167 -21.42 -9.87 -4.42
N ALA A 168 -21.10 -11.11 -4.04
CA ALA A 168 -21.48 -11.66 -2.74
C ALA A 168 -20.60 -11.11 -1.61
N ASP A 169 -21.17 -10.88 -0.42
CA ASP A 169 -20.44 -10.33 0.74
C ASP A 169 -19.30 -11.23 1.24
N THR A 170 -19.37 -12.53 0.94
CA THR A 170 -18.36 -13.53 1.31
C THR A 170 -17.11 -13.47 0.42
N LYS A 171 -17.15 -12.76 -0.72
CA LYS A 171 -16.04 -12.70 -1.66
C LYS A 171 -14.97 -11.69 -1.22
N THR A 172 -13.83 -12.20 -0.79
CA THR A 172 -12.66 -11.36 -0.48
C THR A 172 -11.82 -11.08 -1.73
N LYS A 173 -10.87 -10.14 -1.62
CA LYS A 173 -9.79 -10.04 -2.61
C LYS A 173 -9.03 -11.37 -2.70
N TYR A 174 -8.55 -11.67 -3.89
CA TYR A 174 -7.67 -12.80 -4.20
C TYR A 174 -6.82 -12.40 -5.42
N VAL A 175 -5.90 -13.28 -5.79
CA VAL A 175 -5.13 -13.19 -7.04
C VAL A 175 -5.24 -14.51 -7.76
N LYS A 176 -5.60 -14.48 -9.03
CA LYS A 176 -5.69 -15.71 -9.84
C LYS A 176 -4.30 -16.31 -10.03
N GLY A 177 -4.15 -17.60 -9.72
CA GLY A 177 -2.87 -18.31 -9.86
C GLY A 177 -1.83 -17.96 -8.78
N ALA A 178 -2.20 -17.16 -7.78
CA ALA A 178 -1.39 -16.96 -6.59
C ALA A 178 -1.38 -18.20 -5.70
N SER A 179 -0.30 -18.31 -4.92
CA SER A 179 -0.10 -19.37 -3.94
C SER A 179 0.85 -18.84 -2.88
N LEU A 180 0.37 -18.78 -1.63
CA LEU A 180 1.21 -18.39 -0.51
C LEU A 180 2.41 -19.33 -0.37
N ALA A 181 2.17 -20.64 -0.53
CA ALA A 181 3.19 -21.68 -0.40
C ALA A 181 4.29 -21.58 -1.48
N GLU A 182 3.95 -21.12 -2.68
CA GLU A 182 4.89 -20.90 -3.79
C GLU A 182 5.52 -19.50 -3.78
N GLY A 183 5.16 -18.67 -2.80
CA GLY A 183 5.64 -17.30 -2.69
C GLY A 183 5.08 -16.35 -3.76
N LYS A 184 3.90 -16.66 -4.33
CA LYS A 184 3.18 -15.83 -5.29
C LYS A 184 2.04 -15.11 -4.57
N PHE A 185 2.34 -13.99 -3.93
CA PHE A 185 1.36 -13.25 -3.13
C PHE A 185 1.70 -11.76 -3.10
N TYR A 186 0.72 -10.93 -2.73
CA TYR A 186 0.97 -9.58 -2.25
C TYR A 186 1.04 -9.58 -0.73
N ASP A 187 2.13 -9.05 -0.18
CA ASP A 187 2.23 -8.67 1.23
C ASP A 187 1.37 -7.42 1.45
N LEU A 188 0.58 -7.40 2.53
CA LEU A 188 -0.47 -6.41 2.78
C LEU A 188 -0.35 -5.84 4.21
N TYR A 189 -0.15 -4.54 4.28
CA TYR A 189 -0.18 -3.79 5.53
C TYR A 189 -1.34 -2.81 5.55
N GLN A 190 -1.98 -2.64 6.70
CA GLN A 190 -3.05 -1.65 6.87
C GLN A 190 -2.97 -0.98 8.23
N TRP A 191 -3.10 0.35 8.26
CA TRP A 191 -3.35 1.11 9.48
C TRP A 191 -4.80 1.60 9.52
N ARG A 192 -5.40 1.58 10.71
CA ARG A 192 -6.77 2.01 10.95
C ARG A 192 -6.84 3.07 12.02
N SER A 193 -7.53 4.18 11.75
CA SER A 193 -7.53 5.34 12.66
C SER A 193 -8.34 5.15 13.94
N GLY A 194 -9.36 4.28 13.93
CA GLY A 194 -10.21 4.04 15.09
C GLY A 194 -9.46 3.39 16.25
N GLU A 195 -8.81 2.28 15.95
CA GLU A 195 -8.00 1.52 16.90
C GLU A 195 -6.53 1.98 16.95
N LYS A 196 -6.13 2.89 16.05
CA LYS A 196 -4.75 3.36 15.89
C LYS A 196 -3.74 2.21 15.78
N LYS A 197 -4.15 1.14 15.10
CA LYS A 197 -3.42 -0.13 15.02
C LYS A 197 -3.08 -0.48 13.58
N GLY A 198 -1.90 -1.08 13.42
CA GLY A 198 -1.45 -1.71 12.18
C GLY A 198 -1.81 -3.20 12.10
N PHE A 199 -2.00 -3.67 10.87
CA PHE A 199 -2.28 -5.04 10.50
C PHE A 199 -1.30 -5.47 9.42
N ASP A 200 -0.97 -6.76 9.44
CA ASP A 200 0.05 -7.39 8.60
C ASP A 200 -0.45 -8.75 8.13
N GLY A 201 -0.51 -8.94 6.81
CA GLY A 201 -1.10 -10.11 6.18
C GLY A 201 -0.77 -10.16 4.70
N HIS A 202 -1.61 -10.83 3.92
CA HIS A 202 -1.34 -11.03 2.49
C HIS A 202 -2.61 -11.20 1.65
N VAL A 203 -2.43 -11.10 0.33
CA VAL A 203 -3.41 -11.50 -0.68
C VAL A 203 -2.77 -12.54 -1.59
N ALA A 204 -3.29 -13.76 -1.53
CA ALA A 204 -2.93 -14.85 -2.41
C ALA A 204 -4.22 -15.51 -2.94
N GLU A 205 -4.49 -16.77 -2.59
CA GLU A 205 -5.75 -17.48 -2.88
C GLU A 205 -6.96 -16.78 -2.24
N SER A 206 -6.73 -16.09 -1.14
CA SER A 206 -7.67 -15.20 -0.48
C SER A 206 -6.92 -14.08 0.22
N ARG A 207 -7.65 -13.09 0.73
CA ARG A 207 -7.07 -12.05 1.57
C ARG A 207 -7.11 -12.48 3.02
N VAL A 208 -5.94 -12.49 3.64
CA VAL A 208 -5.72 -12.67 5.06
C VAL A 208 -5.20 -11.34 5.63
N MET A 209 -5.83 -10.81 6.67
CA MET A 209 -5.49 -9.47 7.22
C MET A 209 -4.47 -9.51 8.38
N GLU A 210 -4.24 -10.69 8.96
CA GLU A 210 -3.41 -10.87 10.15
C GLU A 210 -2.55 -12.13 10.01
N GLY A 211 -1.48 -12.20 10.80
CA GLY A 211 -0.59 -13.37 10.84
C GLY A 211 0.76 -13.12 10.18
N GLY A 212 0.95 -11.98 9.51
CA GLY A 212 2.27 -11.49 9.12
C GLY A 212 3.12 -11.15 10.36
N THR A 213 4.43 -11.17 10.17
CA THR A 213 5.43 -11.06 11.25
C THR A 213 6.45 -9.95 11.03
N ALA A 214 6.35 -9.26 9.90
CA ALA A 214 7.28 -8.22 9.48
C ALA A 214 6.91 -6.86 10.08
N LEU A 215 5.64 -6.56 10.30
CA LEU A 215 5.20 -5.29 10.87
C LEU A 215 5.73 -5.10 12.30
N VAL A 216 6.40 -3.97 12.52
CA VAL A 216 6.92 -3.54 13.82
C VAL A 216 5.97 -2.51 14.43
N SER A 217 5.59 -1.49 13.66
CA SER A 217 4.62 -0.48 14.09
C SER A 217 3.92 0.17 12.90
N ALA A 218 2.74 0.73 13.15
CA ALA A 218 2.05 1.63 12.23
C ALA A 218 1.41 2.76 13.04
N GLU A 219 1.91 3.97 12.86
CA GLU A 219 1.60 5.11 13.73
C GLU A 219 1.02 6.24 12.89
N GLY A 220 -0.23 6.62 13.19
CA GLY A 220 -0.91 7.73 12.53
C GLY A 220 -1.10 8.92 13.45
N LYS A 221 -0.84 10.11 12.91
CA LYS A 221 -1.07 11.41 13.55
C LYS A 221 -1.88 12.30 12.61
N GLN A 222 -2.81 13.05 13.18
CA GLN A 222 -3.48 14.16 12.51
C GLN A 222 -3.06 15.47 13.17
N ASP A 223 -2.70 16.46 12.35
CA ASP A 223 -2.38 17.84 12.75
C ASP A 223 -3.17 18.82 11.88
N GLY A 224 -4.22 19.40 12.45
CA GLY A 224 -5.27 20.09 11.68
C GLY A 224 -5.86 19.16 10.62
N ASP A 225 -5.80 19.58 9.36
CA ASP A 225 -6.26 18.77 8.22
C ASP A 225 -5.18 17.84 7.67
N ASN A 226 -3.97 17.81 8.24
CA ASN A 226 -2.88 16.98 7.69
C ASN A 226 -2.76 15.67 8.44
N TRP A 227 -2.84 14.57 7.71
CA TRP A 227 -2.50 13.25 8.21
C TRP A 227 -1.05 12.92 7.91
N THR A 228 -0.44 12.19 8.83
CA THR A 228 0.83 11.49 8.64
C THR A 228 0.67 10.08 9.19
N VAL A 229 1.00 9.06 8.41
CA VAL A 229 1.10 7.67 8.87
C VAL A 229 2.48 7.13 8.54
N VAL A 230 3.16 6.59 9.55
CA VAL A 230 4.46 5.93 9.42
C VAL A 230 4.30 4.45 9.69
N PHE A 231 4.67 3.63 8.73
CA PHE A 231 4.82 2.18 8.90
C PHE A 231 6.28 1.84 9.12
N THR A 232 6.54 0.96 10.08
CA THR A 232 7.84 0.33 10.30
C THR A 232 7.67 -1.17 10.13
N ARG A 233 8.41 -1.78 9.20
CA ARG A 233 8.46 -3.23 9.04
C ARG A 233 9.90 -3.71 8.94
N LYS A 234 10.19 -4.92 9.43
CA LYS A 234 11.49 -5.58 9.25
C LYS A 234 11.78 -5.76 7.77
N LEU A 235 13.02 -5.62 7.31
CA LEU A 235 13.41 -6.01 5.96
C LEU A 235 13.28 -7.52 5.73
N ALA A 236 13.61 -8.31 6.76
CA ALA A 236 13.36 -9.74 6.78
C ALA A 236 11.87 -10.05 6.52
N GLY A 237 11.63 -10.99 5.62
CA GLY A 237 10.28 -11.49 5.33
C GLY A 237 9.86 -12.63 6.25
N GLY A 238 8.83 -13.34 5.83
CA GLY A 238 8.15 -14.38 6.61
C GLY A 238 7.05 -15.02 5.77
N GLN A 239 6.24 -15.87 6.37
CA GLN A 239 5.08 -16.42 5.67
C GLN A 239 4.06 -15.30 5.45
N GLY A 240 3.87 -14.90 4.18
CA GLY A 240 2.98 -13.79 3.82
C GLY A 240 3.66 -12.42 3.85
N ASP A 241 4.95 -12.35 4.22
CA ASP A 241 5.73 -11.10 4.23
C ASP A 241 6.83 -11.17 3.17
N VAL A 242 6.90 -10.18 2.27
CA VAL A 242 7.94 -10.14 1.23
C VAL A 242 9.28 -9.82 1.88
N ALA A 243 10.30 -10.63 1.64
CA ALA A 243 11.68 -10.32 2.05
C ALA A 243 12.24 -9.19 1.20
N LEU A 244 12.74 -8.13 1.85
CA LEU A 244 13.32 -6.97 1.21
C LEU A 244 14.84 -6.95 1.37
N GLU A 245 15.53 -7.08 0.25
CA GLU A 245 16.98 -7.02 0.12
C GLU A 245 17.43 -5.71 -0.54
N ALA A 246 18.57 -5.18 -0.08
CA ALA A 246 19.24 -4.06 -0.69
C ALA A 246 19.68 -4.37 -2.13
N GLY A 247 19.65 -3.36 -3.00
CA GLY A 247 19.94 -3.48 -4.43
C GLY A 247 18.78 -4.03 -5.27
N LYS A 248 17.59 -4.29 -4.68
CA LYS A 248 16.42 -4.84 -5.38
C LYS A 248 15.24 -3.86 -5.41
N THR A 249 14.33 -4.10 -6.36
CA THR A 249 13.07 -3.37 -6.51
C THR A 249 11.87 -4.29 -6.37
N TYR A 250 10.77 -3.73 -5.89
CA TYR A 250 9.53 -4.42 -5.53
C TYR A 250 8.33 -3.69 -6.10
N ASN A 251 7.28 -4.42 -6.45
CA ASN A 251 6.00 -3.82 -6.83
C ASN A 251 5.37 -3.18 -5.60
N PHE A 252 4.90 -1.94 -5.73
CA PHE A 252 4.35 -1.14 -4.65
C PHE A 252 3.08 -0.41 -5.12
N GLY A 253 2.11 -0.33 -4.22
CA GLY A 253 0.93 0.52 -4.38
C GLY A 253 0.16 0.60 -3.08
N PHE A 254 -0.72 1.59 -2.98
CA PHE A 254 -1.43 1.87 -1.75
C PHE A 254 -2.81 2.48 -2.00
N ALA A 255 -3.64 2.41 -0.97
CA ALA A 255 -5.00 2.89 -0.98
C ALA A 255 -5.35 3.59 0.33
N ILE A 256 -6.22 4.59 0.23
CA ILE A 256 -6.82 5.28 1.37
C ILE A 256 -8.34 5.14 1.30
N HIS A 257 -8.92 4.61 2.37
CA HIS A 257 -10.33 4.79 2.66
C HIS A 257 -10.46 6.07 3.47
N ASP A 258 -10.94 7.12 2.82
CA ASP A 258 -11.27 8.41 3.42
C ASP A 258 -12.76 8.52 3.77
N ASP A 259 -13.14 9.48 4.60
CA ASP A 259 -14.53 9.82 4.92
C ASP A 259 -15.34 8.61 5.44
N SER A 260 -14.71 7.81 6.31
CA SER A 260 -15.30 6.56 6.85
C SER A 260 -15.74 5.56 5.76
N ALA A 261 -15.13 5.61 4.58
CA ALA A 261 -15.46 4.71 3.49
C ALA A 261 -15.02 3.26 3.79
N ALA A 262 -15.68 2.33 3.10
CA ALA A 262 -15.36 0.90 3.16
C ALA A 262 -15.37 0.28 1.77
N GLY A 263 -14.82 -0.94 1.66
CA GLY A 263 -14.90 -1.74 0.45
C GLY A 263 -14.32 -1.03 -0.79
N ARG A 264 -15.08 -1.01 -1.88
CA ARG A 264 -14.68 -0.40 -3.16
C ARG A 264 -14.54 1.13 -3.13
N PHE A 265 -15.05 1.80 -2.09
CA PHE A 265 -15.16 3.26 -2.06
C PHE A 265 -13.86 3.99 -1.65
N HIS A 266 -12.69 3.43 -1.97
CA HIS A 266 -11.37 3.97 -1.62
C HIS A 266 -10.74 4.76 -2.76
N HIS A 267 -9.70 5.53 -2.44
CA HIS A 267 -8.76 6.07 -3.42
C HIS A 267 -7.54 5.17 -3.51
N VAL A 268 -6.98 5.00 -4.70
CA VAL A 268 -5.90 4.04 -4.95
C VAL A 268 -4.84 4.65 -5.89
N SER A 269 -3.57 4.31 -5.66
CA SER A 269 -2.41 4.78 -6.43
C SER A 269 -2.28 3.95 -7.70
N LEU A 270 -1.70 4.41 -8.81
CA LEU A 270 -1.27 3.46 -9.85
C LEU A 270 -0.18 2.50 -9.32
N GLY A 271 0.31 1.59 -10.17
CA GLY A 271 1.46 0.73 -9.84
C GLY A 271 2.77 1.53 -9.83
N TYR A 272 3.57 1.35 -8.79
CA TYR A 272 4.89 1.96 -8.63
C TYR A 272 5.92 0.90 -8.24
N LYS A 273 7.21 1.25 -8.32
CA LYS A 273 8.31 0.44 -7.79
C LYS A 273 8.90 1.06 -6.53
N LEU A 274 9.10 0.23 -5.50
CA LEU A 274 9.89 0.55 -4.32
C LEU A 274 11.27 -0.10 -4.45
N GLY A 275 12.33 0.69 -4.39
CA GLY A 275 13.71 0.20 -4.37
C GLY A 275 14.30 0.28 -2.97
N ILE A 276 15.05 -0.75 -2.54
CA ILE A 276 15.85 -0.71 -1.31
C ILE A 276 17.30 -0.51 -1.74
N ASP A 277 17.88 0.66 -1.47
CA ASP A 277 19.18 1.08 -2.02
C ASP A 277 19.30 0.89 -3.55
N ALA A 278 18.17 0.92 -4.27
CA ALA A 278 18.08 0.71 -5.71
C ALA A 278 17.20 1.78 -6.35
N GLN A 279 17.56 2.25 -7.55
CA GLN A 279 16.78 3.25 -8.27
C GLN A 279 15.40 2.69 -8.62
N ALA A 280 14.36 3.40 -8.17
CA ALA A 280 12.96 3.11 -8.43
C ALA A 280 12.12 4.39 -8.32
N ASP A 281 10.79 4.30 -8.48
CA ASP A 281 9.88 5.44 -8.30
C ASP A 281 9.96 6.03 -6.89
N ILE A 282 10.08 5.14 -5.90
CA ILE A 282 10.36 5.46 -4.51
C ILE A 282 11.62 4.67 -4.12
N THR A 283 12.63 5.36 -3.62
CA THR A 283 13.87 4.72 -3.15
C THR A 283 13.98 4.86 -1.65
N ALA A 284 14.00 3.74 -0.94
CA ALA A 284 14.37 3.69 0.46
C ALA A 284 15.91 3.64 0.54
N ALA A 285 16.52 4.74 0.94
CA ALA A 285 17.96 4.80 1.18
C ALA A 285 18.28 4.56 2.65
N LYS A 286 19.41 3.91 2.93
CA LYS A 286 19.89 3.74 4.29
C LYS A 286 20.11 5.10 4.99
N GLN A 287 19.62 5.24 6.23
CA GLN A 287 19.83 6.41 7.10
C GLN A 287 20.76 6.09 8.26
#